data_AF-A0A7C5XG54-F1
#
_entry.id   AF-A0A7C5XG54-F1
#
_cell.length_a   1.000
_cell.length_b   1.000
_cell.length_c   1.000
_cell.angle_alpha   90.00
_cell.angle_beta   90.00
_cell.angle_gamma   90.00
#
_symmetry.space_group_name_H-M   'P 1'
#
loop_
_entity.id
_entity.type
_entity.pdbx_description
1 polymer ?
#
loop_
_entity_poly.entity_id
_entity_poly.type
_entity_poly.pdbx_seq_one_letter_code
_entity_poly.pdbx_strand_id
1 'polypeptide(L)'
;MLEEARKEVIPLIEEFRGRMLEKGIPEKAIENAIDCAEWELQRHSRKIKDLEIRKKFEVEYFKDFLRRYERWVESMIKILAE
;
A
#
# COMPACT_ATOMS: atom_id res chain seq x y z
N MET A 1 5.41 -0.20 10.83
CA MET A 1 4.70 -1.47 10.75
C MET A 1 5.46 -2.47 11.61
N LEU A 2 4.80 -3.44 12.24
CA LEU A 2 5.43 -4.61 12.84
C LEU A 2 6.21 -5.39 11.78
N GLU A 3 7.32 -6.00 12.17
CA GLU A 3 8.17 -6.72 11.22
C GLU A 3 7.43 -7.92 10.61
N GLU A 4 6.62 -8.62 11.41
CA GLU A 4 5.82 -9.77 10.98
C GLU A 4 4.73 -9.36 10.00
N ALA A 5 4.10 -8.20 10.19
CA ALA A 5 3.15 -7.66 9.22
C ALA A 5 3.87 -7.28 7.91
N ARG A 6 5.06 -6.68 8.01
CA ARG A 6 5.86 -6.30 6.83
C ARG A 6 6.22 -7.51 5.98
N LYS A 7 6.65 -8.62 6.59
CA LYS A 7 6.98 -9.87 5.88
C LYS A 7 5.82 -10.40 5.04
N GLU A 8 4.58 -10.27 5.50
CA GLU A 8 3.39 -10.70 4.75
C GLU A 8 3.01 -9.75 3.60
N VAL A 9 3.37 -8.47 3.72
CA VAL A 9 2.94 -7.44 2.78
C VAL A 9 3.99 -7.15 1.70
N ILE A 10 5.28 -7.40 1.95
CA ILE A 10 6.37 -7.19 0.98
C ILE A 10 6.06 -7.79 -0.40
N PRO A 11 5.66 -9.07 -0.52
CA PRO A 11 5.39 -9.66 -1.84
C PRO A 11 4.26 -8.93 -2.59
N LEU A 12 3.26 -8.43 -1.87
CA LEU A 12 2.14 -7.66 -2.43
C LEU A 12 2.59 -6.27 -2.89
N ILE A 13 3.52 -5.65 -2.16
CA ILE A 13 4.12 -4.36 -2.55
C ILE A 13 4.92 -4.54 -3.83
N GLU A 14 5.73 -5.59 -3.94
CA GLU A 14 6.54 -5.88 -5.12
C GLU A 14 5.67 -6.14 -6.36
N GLU A 15 4.61 -6.95 -6.20
CA GLU A 15 3.63 -7.20 -7.27
C GLU A 15 2.93 -5.90 -7.70
N PHE A 16 2.47 -5.09 -6.74
CA PHE A 16 1.87 -3.79 -7.00
C PHE A 16 2.82 -2.84 -7.71
N ARG A 17 4.10 -2.77 -7.30
CA ARG A 17 5.13 -1.96 -7.97
C ARG A 17 5.27 -2.36 -9.43
N GLY A 18 5.36 -3.67 -9.70
CA GLY A 18 5.39 -4.20 -11.07
C GLY A 18 4.20 -3.71 -11.91
N ARG A 19 2.98 -3.90 -11.41
CA ARG A 19 1.76 -3.44 -12.11
C ARG A 19 1.71 -1.94 -12.33
N MET A 20 2.17 -1.13 -11.37
CA MET A 20 2.19 0.33 -11.52
C MET A 20 3.23 0.80 -12.54
N LEU A 21 4.40 0.16 -12.57
CA LEU A 21 5.43 0.42 -13.57
C LEU A 21 4.95 0.06 -14.98
N GLU A 22 4.27 -1.08 -15.16
CA GLU A 22 3.65 -1.47 -16.44
C GLU A 22 2.61 -0.46 -16.94
N LYS A 23 1.92 0.23 -16.01
CA LYS A 23 0.98 1.32 -16.32
C LYS A 23 1.67 2.67 -16.61
N GLY A 24 3.01 2.72 -16.59
CA GLY A 24 3.78 3.93 -16.86
C GLY A 24 3.85 4.90 -15.68
N ILE A 25 3.51 4.47 -14.47
CA ILE A 25 3.62 5.31 -13.27
C ILE A 25 5.09 5.41 -12.86
N PRO A 26 5.65 6.62 -12.65
CA PRO A 26 7.04 6.77 -12.24
C PRO A 26 7.33 6.08 -10.91
N GLU A 27 8.45 5.34 -10.83
CA GLU A 27 8.88 4.63 -9.62
C GLU A 27 8.85 5.51 -8.37
N LYS A 28 9.39 6.72 -8.46
CA LYS A 28 9.37 7.69 -7.35
C LYS A 28 7.95 8.00 -6.84
N ALA A 29 6.96 8.04 -7.72
CA ALA A 29 5.58 8.29 -7.32
C ALA A 29 4.99 7.07 -6.58
N ILE A 30 5.35 5.86 -7.01
CA ILE A 30 4.96 4.61 -6.36
C ILE A 30 5.56 4.53 -4.96
N GLU A 31 6.86 4.79 -4.83
CA GLU A 31 7.57 4.81 -3.53
C GLU A 31 6.96 5.83 -2.57
N ASN A 32 6.73 7.06 -3.03
CA ASN A 32 6.10 8.09 -2.21
C ASN A 32 4.70 7.68 -1.71
N ALA A 33 3.92 6.98 -2.53
CA ALA A 33 2.59 6.52 -2.14
C ALA A 33 2.67 5.43 -1.05
N ILE A 34 3.60 4.48 -1.20
CA ILE A 34 3.87 3.40 -0.23
C ILE A 34 4.36 4.00 1.10
N ASP A 35 5.34 4.92 1.05
CA ASP A 35 5.90 5.56 2.24
C ASP A 35 4.83 6.35 3.01
N CYS A 36 3.97 7.08 2.30
CA CYS A 36 2.86 7.80 2.89
C CYS A 36 1.87 6.85 3.58
N ALA A 37 1.51 5.75 2.92
CA ALA A 37 0.63 4.72 3.49
C ALA A 37 1.24 4.05 4.72
N GLU A 38 2.55 3.76 4.71
CA GLU A 38 3.25 3.23 5.88
C GLU A 38 3.25 4.22 7.04
N TRP A 39 3.48 5.50 6.77
CA TRP A 39 3.48 6.54 7.80
C TRP A 39 2.12 6.68 8.47
N GLU A 40 1.04 6.77 7.67
CA GLU A 40 -0.33 6.82 8.19
C GLU A 40 -0.68 5.54 8.96
N LEU A 41 -0.36 4.38 8.40
CA LEU A 41 -0.59 3.11 9.08
C LEU A 41 0.06 3.10 10.46
N GLN A 42 1.35 3.47 10.55
CA GLN A 42 2.09 3.50 11.81
C GLN A 42 1.47 4.44 12.83
N ARG A 43 0.98 5.61 12.38
CA ARG A 43 0.31 6.60 13.24
C ARG A 43 -0.95 6.04 13.89
N HIS A 44 -1.69 5.20 13.17
CA HIS A 44 -2.92 4.57 13.65
C HIS A 44 -2.66 3.29 14.45
N SER A 45 -1.82 2.38 13.93
CA SER A 45 -1.61 1.04 14.49
C SER A 45 -0.88 1.05 15.83
N ARG A 46 -0.01 2.04 16.09
CA ARG A 46 0.72 2.17 17.38
C ARG A 46 -0.17 2.31 18.61
N LYS A 47 -1.45 2.66 18.41
CA LYS A 47 -2.45 2.77 19.48
C LYS A 47 -2.99 1.40 19.89
N ILE A 48 -2.88 0.39 19.03
CA ILE A 48 -3.31 -0.99 19.27
C ILE A 48 -2.19 -1.68 20.08
N LYS A 49 -2.51 -2.07 21.32
CA LYS A 49 -1.53 -2.67 22.25
C LYS A 49 -1.36 -4.16 22.04
N ASP A 50 -2.43 -4.85 21.65
CA ASP A 50 -2.40 -6.25 21.30
C ASP A 50 -1.67 -6.45 19.96
N LEU A 51 -0.59 -7.25 19.98
CA LEU A 51 0.28 -7.41 18.83
C LEU A 51 -0.37 -8.24 17.70
N GLU A 52 -1.20 -9.22 18.03
CA GLU A 52 -1.89 -10.04 17.01
C GLU A 52 -2.96 -9.21 16.31
N ILE A 53 -3.75 -8.45 17.08
CA ILE A 53 -4.75 -7.52 16.53
C ILE A 53 -4.06 -6.45 15.69
N ARG A 54 -2.94 -5.89 16.18
CA ARG A 54 -2.18 -4.88 15.46
C ARG A 54 -1.63 -5.43 14.15
N LYS A 55 -1.04 -6.63 14.17
CA LYS A 55 -0.52 -7.28 12.96
C LYS A 55 -1.63 -7.46 11.93
N LYS A 56 -2.77 -8.03 12.33
CA LYS A 56 -3.93 -8.23 11.46
C LYS A 56 -4.43 -6.91 10.88
N PHE A 57 -4.54 -5.87 11.71
CA PHE A 57 -4.92 -4.53 11.27
C PHE A 57 -3.94 -3.97 10.23
N GLU A 58 -2.63 -4.05 10.50
CA GLU A 58 -1.59 -3.53 9.62
C GLU A 58 -1.58 -4.22 8.25
N VAL A 59 -1.71 -5.55 8.23
CA VAL A 59 -1.77 -6.33 6.98
C VAL A 59 -3.01 -5.97 6.16
N GLU A 60 -4.19 -5.94 6.78
CA GLU A 60 -5.44 -5.67 6.07
C GLU A 60 -5.53 -4.22 5.58
N TYR A 61 -5.05 -3.25 6.36
CA TYR A 61 -4.94 -1.86 5.93
C TYR A 61 -4.08 -1.73 4.67
N PHE A 62 -2.91 -2.39 4.64
CA PHE A 62 -2.00 -2.25 3.51
C PHE A 62 -2.55 -2.92 2.24
N LYS A 63 -3.18 -4.09 2.38
CA LYS A 63 -3.91 -4.74 1.27
C LYS A 63 -5.00 -3.84 0.70
N ASP A 64 -5.79 -3.20 1.58
CA ASP A 64 -6.83 -2.28 1.13
C ASP A 64 -6.25 -1.07 0.40
N PHE A 65 -5.17 -0.49 0.95
CA PHE A 65 -4.47 0.64 0.34
C PHE A 65 -3.99 0.30 -1.08
N LEU A 66 -3.24 -0.79 -1.26
CA LEU A 66 -2.69 -1.17 -2.57
C LEU A 66 -3.81 -1.35 -3.60
N ARG A 67 -4.88 -2.05 -3.23
CA ARG A 67 -6.05 -2.27 -4.09
C ARG A 67 -6.75 -0.97 -4.48
N ARG A 68 -6.93 -0.05 -3.53
CA ARG A 68 -7.63 1.22 -3.78
C ARG A 68 -6.78 2.17 -4.61
N TYR A 69 -5.48 2.20 -4.36
CA TYR A 69 -4.56 3.02 -5.14
C TYR A 69 -4.50 2.55 -6.59
N GLU A 70 -4.41 1.24 -6.82
CA GLU A 70 -4.42 0.65 -8.16
C GLU A 70 -5.71 1.03 -8.91
N ARG A 71 -6.89 0.88 -8.30
CA ARG A 71 -8.16 1.29 -8.91
C ARG A 71 -8.21 2.78 -9.20
N TRP A 72 -7.65 3.61 -8.34
CA TRP A 72 -7.57 5.05 -8.54
C TRP A 72 -6.71 5.37 -9.77
N VAL A 73 -5.51 4.77 -9.88
CA VAL A 73 -4.64 4.91 -11.06
C VAL A 73 -5.37 4.48 -12.33
N GLU A 74 -6.03 3.32 -12.33
CA GLU A 74 -6.80 2.83 -13.48
C GLU A 74 -7.92 3.80 -13.88
N SER A 75 -8.57 4.43 -12.91
CA SER A 75 -9.62 5.43 -13.17
C SER A 75 -9.02 6.70 -13.77
N MET A 76 -7.88 7.16 -13.27
CA MET A 76 -7.19 8.35 -13.78
C MET A 76 -6.70 8.14 -15.22
N ILE A 77 -6.16 6.96 -15.54
CA ILE A 77 -5.72 6.63 -16.89
C ILE A 77 -6.89 6.66 -17.87
N LYS A 78 -8.06 6.12 -17.48
CA LYS A 78 -9.27 6.16 -18.32
C LYS A 78 -9.72 7.59 -18.60
N ILE A 79 -9.77 8.44 -17.57
CA ILE A 79 -10.19 9.85 -17.71
C ILE A 79 -9.24 10.63 -18.60
N LEU A 80 -7.93 10.38 -18.52
CA LEU A 80 -6.92 11.10 -19.32
C LEU A 80 -6.81 10.60 -20.77
N ALA A 81 -7.42 9.47 -21.10
CA ALA A 81 -7.43 8.90 -22.45
C ALA A 81 -8.65 9.34 -23.28
N GLU A 82 -9.59 10.09 -22.68
CA GLU A 82 -10.76 10.72 -23.32
C GLU A 82 -10.46 12.16 -23.74
#